data_AF-A0A8H5JSW3-F1
#
_entry.id   AF-A0A8H5JSW3-F1
#
_cell.length_a   1.000
_cell.length_b   1.000
_cell.length_c   1.000
_cell.angle_alpha   90.00
_cell.angle_beta   90.00
_cell.angle_gamma   90.00
#
_symmetry.space_group_name_H-M   'P 1'
#
loop_
_entity.id
_entity.type
_entity.pdbx_description
1 polymer ?
#
loop_
_entity_poly.entity_id
_entity_poly.type
_entity_poly.pdbx_seq_one_letter_code
_entity_poly.pdbx_strand_id
1 'polypeptide(L)'
;MTLDPATSFSIEAWTYLAISLILVAFRCIIRWRWLGLRGLAADDYLMVVAAHKQLLFTAETATAYYVGAYWHGLANNSMTHEQRATLSPASEEYYKRVRGSQTQLFGWLVYTVLLWSLKLCWLFFFRRLGNGVDHMALKIKMVWNARISGGRKISLILIFCGGLITAVFGGLRCGYVLRGGVNGPQQAGEWSCRESFVAMIITNLPVMAPFIKRGLKNVYVEYLGYKRSQTDGTPQVGEGGKGVELTTIGGKRSNKNVFRHPLSLPAETYSEQHGSQERIIEGRGSQSPEKLPSRYLESQAATKAEGGIRESGCARDDKRGYDFGSGNTNIDPAVLREGCKVTSIETHGVSFWAKTGRIDVLLKDGAPQSFFIKVLSKAIGMNMTKGEFHSMSAIHGVIPEFVPKPIACGTYDDIPDTHFFLCEFREMTEDMPDPGEFASRLSTMHQKSVSPTGKFGFHITTYAGNLPQYVAWEDSWEAFFTKSMRQALDLEISVKGNSTELEVLSQALFEKVIPRLLRPLESGGRTVKPSLIHGDLWYANAGIDVENDQPLVFDACCFFAHNEYEFGQWRPACNRFGDEYVAAYNTFAQISAPEEDFEGRLDLYRLQEI
;
A
#
# COMPACT_ATOMS: atom_id res chain seq x y z
N MET A 1 2.43 17.57 -50.60
CA MET A 1 2.39 16.20 -51.18
C MET A 1 1.37 15.42 -50.39
N THR A 2 0.14 15.31 -50.89
CA THR A 2 -0.92 14.52 -50.24
C THR A 2 -0.60 13.06 -50.48
N LEU A 3 -0.34 12.31 -49.42
CA LEU A 3 -0.13 10.86 -49.51
C LEU A 3 -1.39 10.20 -50.07
N ASP A 4 -1.20 9.17 -50.89
CA ASP A 4 -2.28 8.31 -51.36
C ASP A 4 -3.04 7.69 -50.15
N PRO A 5 -4.39 7.65 -50.15
CA PRO A 5 -5.18 7.18 -49.01
C PRO A 5 -4.79 5.78 -48.49
N ALA A 6 -4.42 4.85 -49.37
CA ALA A 6 -3.99 3.51 -48.96
C ALA A 6 -2.61 3.55 -48.27
N THR A 7 -1.74 4.46 -48.70
CA THR A 7 -0.43 4.69 -48.07
C THR A 7 -0.60 5.35 -46.69
N SER A 8 -1.52 6.32 -46.56
CA SER A 8 -1.83 6.97 -45.28
C SER A 8 -2.36 5.98 -44.25
N PHE A 9 -3.31 5.12 -44.63
CA PHE A 9 -3.84 4.10 -43.73
C PHE A 9 -2.78 3.06 -43.33
N SER A 10 -1.93 2.65 -44.27
CA SER A 10 -0.85 1.70 -43.97
C SER A 10 0.08 2.25 -42.88
N ILE A 11 0.51 3.51 -42.99
CA ILE A 11 1.34 4.17 -41.97
C ILE A 11 0.62 4.20 -40.62
N GLU A 12 -0.66 4.54 -40.61
CA GLU A 12 -1.51 4.57 -39.41
C GLU A 12 -1.58 3.19 -38.73
N ALA A 13 -1.93 2.14 -39.48
CA ALA A 13 -2.14 0.79 -38.97
C ALA A 13 -0.83 0.18 -38.40
N TRP A 14 0.29 0.35 -39.10
CA TRP A 14 1.60 -0.11 -38.62
C TRP A 14 2.08 0.69 -37.38
N THR A 15 1.74 1.98 -37.30
CA THR A 15 2.04 2.80 -36.11
C THR A 15 1.26 2.31 -34.89
N TYR A 16 -0.03 2.00 -35.05
CA TYR A 16 -0.85 1.43 -33.99
C TYR A 16 -0.31 0.09 -33.48
N LEU A 17 0.13 -0.76 -34.40
CA LEU A 17 0.78 -2.03 -34.06
C LEU A 17 2.04 -1.79 -33.24
N ALA A 18 2.95 -0.93 -33.71
CA ALA A 18 4.22 -0.65 -33.03
C ALA A 18 4.01 -0.14 -31.59
N ILE A 19 3.12 0.85 -31.41
CA ILE A 19 2.80 1.40 -30.08
C ILE A 19 2.22 0.32 -29.16
N SER A 20 1.31 -0.50 -29.68
CA SER A 20 0.65 -1.55 -28.89
C SER A 20 1.63 -2.65 -28.47
N LEU A 21 2.54 -3.05 -29.35
CA LEU A 21 3.59 -4.03 -29.05
C LEU A 21 4.50 -3.53 -27.93
N ILE A 22 4.97 -2.28 -28.02
CA ILE A 22 5.81 -1.64 -27.00
C ILE A 22 5.08 -1.60 -25.66
N LEU A 23 3.83 -1.16 -25.67
CA LEU A 23 3.02 -1.02 -24.46
C LEU A 23 2.77 -2.35 -23.75
N VAL A 24 2.48 -3.43 -24.50
CA VAL A 24 2.32 -4.77 -23.92
C VAL A 24 3.66 -5.30 -23.40
N ALA A 25 4.75 -5.16 -24.17
CA ALA A 25 6.07 -5.61 -23.74
C ALA A 25 6.52 -4.90 -22.45
N PHE A 26 6.34 -3.57 -22.39
CA PHE A 26 6.65 -2.78 -21.21
C PHE A 26 5.85 -3.23 -19.99
N ARG A 27 4.55 -3.48 -20.15
CA ARG A 27 3.71 -4.04 -19.09
C ARG A 27 4.24 -5.39 -18.60
N CYS A 28 4.53 -6.33 -19.51
CA CYS A 28 5.01 -7.66 -19.15
C CYS A 28 6.33 -7.60 -18.38
N ILE A 29 7.28 -6.76 -18.83
CA ILE A 29 8.57 -6.57 -18.16
C ILE A 29 8.38 -6.00 -16.74
N ILE A 30 7.50 -5.01 -16.57
CA ILE A 30 7.21 -4.45 -15.25
C ILE A 30 6.61 -5.52 -14.33
N ARG A 31 5.59 -6.26 -14.79
CA ARG A 31 4.94 -7.27 -13.95
C ARG A 31 5.90 -8.38 -13.56
N TRP A 32 6.72 -8.85 -14.50
CA TRP A 32 7.74 -9.87 -14.25
C TRP A 32 8.77 -9.41 -13.21
N ARG A 33 9.34 -8.21 -13.38
CA ARG A 33 10.39 -7.70 -12.50
C ARG A 33 9.92 -7.45 -11.06
N TRP A 34 8.63 -7.19 -10.87
CA TRP A 34 8.11 -6.76 -9.57
C TRP A 34 7.38 -7.85 -8.77
N LEU A 35 6.73 -8.83 -9.44
CA LEU A 35 5.95 -9.87 -8.75
C LEU A 35 6.62 -11.25 -8.77
N GLY A 36 7.65 -11.42 -9.59
CA GLY A 36 8.26 -12.74 -9.82
C GLY A 36 7.33 -13.72 -10.54
N LEU A 37 7.86 -14.88 -10.92
CA LEU A 37 7.15 -15.89 -11.71
C LEU A 37 5.98 -16.56 -10.98
N ARG A 38 6.01 -16.60 -9.64
CA ARG A 38 4.99 -17.24 -8.79
C ARG A 38 3.89 -16.28 -8.32
N GLY A 39 4.08 -14.96 -8.48
CA GLY A 39 3.12 -13.93 -8.07
C GLY A 39 2.27 -13.36 -9.22
N LEU A 40 2.32 -13.96 -10.41
CA LEU A 40 1.53 -13.53 -11.56
C LEU A 40 0.05 -13.91 -11.36
N ALA A 41 -0.86 -12.98 -11.66
CA ALA A 41 -2.29 -13.25 -11.56
C ALA A 41 -2.81 -13.94 -12.84
N ALA A 42 -4.02 -14.50 -12.79
CA ALA A 42 -4.65 -15.16 -13.94
C ALA A 42 -4.75 -14.23 -15.18
N ASP A 43 -4.98 -12.93 -14.99
CA ASP A 43 -4.94 -11.93 -16.08
C ASP A 43 -3.53 -11.74 -16.63
N ASP A 44 -2.49 -11.90 -15.82
CA ASP A 44 -1.11 -11.88 -16.30
C ASP A 44 -0.75 -13.15 -17.06
N TYR A 45 -1.26 -14.33 -16.69
CA TYR A 45 -1.08 -15.56 -17.48
C TYR A 45 -1.85 -15.51 -18.82
N LEU A 46 -3.06 -14.94 -18.82
CA LEU A 46 -3.78 -14.57 -20.05
C LEU A 46 -3.04 -13.50 -20.87
N MET A 47 -2.06 -12.83 -20.26
CA MET A 47 -1.11 -11.93 -20.90
C MET A 47 0.29 -12.55 -21.06
N VAL A 48 0.59 -13.76 -20.58
CA VAL A 48 1.76 -14.58 -20.99
C VAL A 48 1.45 -15.30 -22.31
N VAL A 49 0.16 -15.49 -22.56
CA VAL A 49 -0.49 -15.49 -23.88
C VAL A 49 -0.34 -14.10 -24.59
N ALA A 50 0.56 -13.20 -24.16
CA ALA A 50 0.93 -11.97 -24.87
C ALA A 50 1.43 -12.26 -26.27
N ALA A 51 2.19 -13.35 -26.47
CA ALA A 51 2.53 -13.80 -27.80
C ALA A 51 1.26 -13.97 -28.64
N HIS A 52 0.23 -14.63 -28.12
CA HIS A 52 -1.03 -14.81 -28.82
C HIS A 52 -1.77 -13.49 -29.09
N LYS A 53 -1.86 -12.55 -28.14
CA LYS A 53 -2.52 -11.24 -28.40
C LYS A 53 -1.75 -10.36 -29.36
N GLN A 54 -0.42 -10.36 -29.27
CA GLN A 54 0.45 -9.69 -30.24
C GLN A 54 0.29 -10.34 -31.62
N LEU A 55 0.22 -11.66 -31.70
CA LEU A 55 -0.05 -12.40 -32.94
C LEU A 55 -1.43 -12.08 -33.50
N LEU A 56 -2.47 -12.02 -32.67
CA LEU A 56 -3.83 -11.69 -33.10
C LEU A 56 -3.92 -10.24 -33.61
N PHE A 57 -3.35 -9.27 -32.90
CA PHE A 57 -3.37 -7.88 -33.35
C PHE A 57 -2.51 -7.67 -34.60
N THR A 58 -1.35 -8.34 -34.68
CA THR A 58 -0.50 -8.35 -35.89
C THR A 58 -1.24 -8.98 -37.08
N ALA A 59 -1.93 -10.09 -36.85
CA ALA A 59 -2.73 -10.77 -37.88
C ALA A 59 -3.91 -9.91 -38.33
N GLU A 60 -4.59 -9.20 -37.41
CA GLU A 60 -5.65 -8.25 -37.76
C GLU A 60 -5.09 -7.12 -38.64
N THR A 61 -4.02 -6.44 -38.19
CA THR A 61 -3.37 -5.36 -38.95
C THR A 61 -2.89 -5.84 -40.33
N ALA A 62 -2.30 -7.03 -40.40
CA ALA A 62 -1.86 -7.62 -41.66
C ALA A 62 -3.04 -7.89 -42.60
N THR A 63 -4.15 -8.46 -42.11
CA THR A 63 -5.33 -8.72 -42.93
C THR A 63 -5.97 -7.43 -43.45
N ALA A 64 -6.05 -6.37 -42.63
CA ALA A 64 -6.53 -5.06 -43.07
C ALA A 64 -5.63 -4.46 -44.16
N TYR A 65 -4.30 -4.59 -44.01
CA TYR A 65 -3.34 -4.17 -45.04
C TYR A 65 -3.52 -4.96 -46.35
N TYR A 66 -3.61 -6.29 -46.30
CA TYR A 66 -3.80 -7.10 -47.51
C TYR A 66 -5.12 -6.77 -48.22
N VAL A 67 -6.22 -6.54 -47.48
CA VAL A 67 -7.51 -6.13 -48.06
C VAL A 67 -7.42 -4.81 -48.79
N GLY A 68 -6.76 -3.79 -48.21
CA GLY A 68 -6.62 -2.48 -48.84
C GLY A 68 -5.57 -2.45 -49.96
N ALA A 69 -4.35 -2.88 -49.67
CA ALA A 69 -3.19 -2.68 -50.54
C ALA A 69 -3.02 -3.77 -51.62
N TYR A 70 -3.33 -5.03 -51.30
CA TYR A 70 -3.08 -6.16 -52.21
C TYR A 70 -4.35 -6.57 -52.98
N TRP A 71 -5.51 -6.53 -52.32
CA TRP A 71 -6.80 -6.85 -52.92
C TRP A 71 -7.56 -5.62 -53.42
N HIS A 72 -6.99 -4.40 -53.31
CA HIS A 72 -7.58 -3.13 -53.74
C HIS A 72 -8.99 -2.86 -53.17
N GLY A 73 -9.29 -3.35 -51.97
CA GLY A 73 -10.61 -3.23 -51.34
C GLY A 73 -11.70 -4.09 -52.00
N LEU A 74 -11.35 -4.97 -52.95
CA LEU A 74 -12.30 -5.80 -53.69
C LEU A 74 -12.74 -7.00 -52.84
N ALA A 75 -14.00 -6.99 -52.43
CA ALA A 75 -14.66 -8.10 -51.74
C ALA A 75 -16.10 -8.29 -52.26
N ASN A 76 -16.75 -9.38 -51.84
CA ASN A 76 -18.07 -9.79 -52.37
C ASN A 76 -19.27 -9.08 -51.72
N ASN A 77 -19.03 -8.34 -50.65
CA ASN A 77 -20.01 -7.59 -49.85
C ASN A 77 -20.40 -6.23 -50.45
N SER A 78 -19.65 -5.71 -51.41
CA SER A 78 -19.97 -4.47 -52.14
C SER A 78 -20.72 -4.70 -53.46
N MET A 79 -21.15 -5.93 -53.76
CA MET A 79 -21.80 -6.31 -55.01
C MET A 79 -23.24 -6.77 -54.80
N THR A 80 -24.12 -6.41 -55.74
CA THR A 80 -25.47 -6.98 -55.81
C THR A 80 -25.44 -8.43 -56.31
N HIS A 81 -26.52 -9.18 -56.07
CA HIS A 81 -26.66 -10.55 -56.55
C HIS A 81 -26.53 -10.66 -58.08
N GLU A 82 -27.02 -9.66 -58.82
CA GLU A 82 -26.94 -9.60 -60.28
C GLU A 82 -25.52 -9.33 -60.77
N GLN A 83 -24.82 -8.36 -60.17
CA GLN A 83 -23.42 -8.06 -60.50
C GLN A 83 -22.49 -9.26 -60.22
N ARG A 84 -22.82 -10.06 -59.21
CA ARG A 84 -22.07 -11.28 -58.88
C ARG A 84 -22.27 -12.38 -59.92
N ALA A 85 -23.49 -12.51 -60.46
CA ALA A 85 -23.83 -13.52 -61.45
C ALA A 85 -23.22 -13.23 -62.83
N THR A 86 -22.96 -11.96 -63.14
CA THR A 86 -22.37 -11.52 -64.42
C THR A 86 -20.85 -11.53 -64.44
N LEU A 87 -20.19 -11.74 -63.29
CA LEU A 87 -18.73 -11.73 -63.20
C LEU A 87 -18.11 -13.03 -63.76
N SER A 88 -17.24 -12.91 -64.75
CA SER A 88 -16.56 -14.07 -65.35
C SER A 88 -15.59 -14.74 -64.38
N PRO A 89 -15.70 -16.07 -64.12
CA PRO A 89 -14.79 -16.81 -63.25
C PRO A 89 -13.31 -16.79 -63.69
N ALA A 90 -13.04 -16.49 -64.96
CA ALA A 90 -11.68 -16.42 -65.51
C ALA A 90 -11.04 -15.01 -65.38
N SER A 91 -11.79 -14.02 -64.90
CA SER A 91 -11.28 -12.65 -64.77
C SER A 91 -10.36 -12.47 -63.56
N GLU A 92 -9.37 -11.59 -63.69
CA GLU A 92 -8.48 -11.20 -62.58
C GLU A 92 -9.27 -10.56 -61.43
N GLU A 93 -10.36 -9.87 -61.76
CA GLU A 93 -11.27 -9.28 -60.77
C GLU A 93 -11.97 -10.35 -59.92
N TYR A 94 -12.44 -11.44 -60.54
CA TYR A 94 -13.03 -12.57 -59.81
C TYR A 94 -12.03 -13.17 -58.81
N TYR A 95 -10.78 -13.37 -59.24
CA TYR A 95 -9.72 -13.87 -58.37
C TYR A 95 -9.44 -12.94 -57.18
N LYS A 96 -9.27 -11.63 -57.43
CA LYS A 96 -9.03 -10.62 -56.38
C LYS A 96 -10.19 -10.55 -55.39
N ARG A 97 -11.44 -10.64 -55.85
CA ARG A 97 -12.64 -10.62 -54.98
C ARG A 97 -12.80 -11.87 -54.13
N VAL A 98 -12.49 -13.06 -54.66
CA VAL A 98 -12.54 -14.31 -53.89
C VAL A 98 -11.48 -14.29 -52.78
N ARG A 99 -10.23 -13.94 -53.11
CA ARG A 99 -9.14 -13.86 -52.13
C ARG A 99 -9.33 -12.72 -51.12
N GLY A 100 -9.83 -11.57 -51.57
CA GLY A 100 -10.20 -10.45 -50.71
C GLY A 100 -11.29 -10.84 -49.71
N SER A 101 -12.32 -11.56 -50.15
CA SER A 101 -13.39 -12.06 -49.27
C SER A 101 -12.89 -13.09 -48.25
N GLN A 102 -12.00 -14.02 -48.65
CA GLN A 102 -11.37 -14.96 -47.73
C GLN A 102 -10.53 -14.25 -46.66
N THR A 103 -9.73 -13.26 -47.07
CA THR A 103 -8.90 -12.46 -46.17
C THR A 103 -9.76 -11.65 -45.20
N GLN A 104 -10.90 -11.12 -45.67
CA GLN A 104 -11.84 -10.37 -44.83
C GLN A 104 -12.53 -11.25 -43.79
N LEU A 105 -12.97 -12.46 -44.14
CA LEU A 105 -13.54 -13.41 -43.19
C LEU A 105 -12.53 -13.83 -42.12
N PHE A 106 -11.29 -14.09 -42.53
CA PHE A 106 -10.21 -14.39 -41.60
C PHE A 106 -9.93 -13.21 -40.66
N GLY A 107 -9.86 -11.99 -41.20
CA GLY A 107 -9.71 -10.76 -40.40
C GLY A 107 -10.82 -10.59 -39.37
N TRP A 108 -12.09 -10.87 -39.73
CA TRP A 108 -13.21 -10.81 -38.79
C TRP A 108 -13.12 -11.83 -37.66
N LEU A 109 -12.68 -13.06 -37.95
CA LEU A 109 -12.47 -14.08 -36.93
C LEU A 109 -11.36 -13.66 -35.96
N VAL A 110 -10.22 -13.23 -36.49
CA VAL A 110 -9.07 -12.77 -35.69
C VAL A 110 -9.45 -11.58 -34.80
N TYR A 111 -10.12 -10.58 -35.37
CA TYR A 111 -10.65 -9.44 -34.64
C TYR A 111 -11.60 -9.84 -33.51
N THR A 112 -12.54 -10.74 -33.80
CA THR A 112 -13.53 -11.21 -32.81
C THR A 112 -12.81 -11.88 -31.64
N VAL A 113 -11.86 -12.79 -31.93
CA VAL A 113 -11.07 -13.47 -30.90
C VAL A 113 -10.25 -12.46 -30.09
N LEU A 114 -9.63 -11.46 -30.74
CA LEU A 114 -8.88 -10.40 -30.06
C LEU A 114 -9.76 -9.65 -29.07
N LEU A 115 -10.92 -9.12 -29.50
CA LEU A 115 -11.81 -8.36 -28.63
C LEU A 115 -12.37 -9.19 -27.48
N TRP A 116 -12.79 -10.43 -27.73
CA TRP A 116 -13.28 -11.30 -26.66
C TRP A 116 -12.18 -11.65 -25.64
N SER A 117 -10.94 -11.82 -26.10
CA SER A 117 -9.79 -12.02 -25.20
C SER A 117 -9.51 -10.78 -24.34
N LEU A 118 -9.69 -9.57 -24.88
CA LEU A 118 -9.54 -8.31 -24.14
C LEU A 118 -10.65 -8.13 -23.12
N LYS A 119 -11.90 -8.44 -23.49
CA LYS A 119 -13.06 -8.43 -22.56
C LYS A 119 -12.87 -9.41 -21.41
N LEU A 120 -12.36 -10.61 -21.69
CA LEU A 120 -12.08 -11.62 -20.66
C LEU A 120 -11.05 -11.11 -19.65
N CYS A 121 -9.98 -10.45 -20.11
CA CYS A 121 -9.01 -9.82 -19.21
C CYS A 121 -9.63 -8.73 -18.33
N TRP A 122 -10.54 -7.93 -18.87
CA TRP A 122 -11.29 -6.95 -18.09
C TRP A 122 -12.15 -7.58 -17.00
N LEU A 123 -12.80 -8.71 -17.29
CA LEU A 123 -13.59 -9.44 -16.28
C LEU A 123 -12.70 -9.94 -15.13
N PHE A 124 -11.53 -10.51 -15.42
CA PHE A 124 -10.58 -10.93 -14.39
C PHE A 124 -10.02 -9.74 -13.60
N PHE A 125 -9.74 -8.62 -14.28
CA PHE A 125 -9.33 -7.38 -13.63
C PHE A 125 -10.40 -6.85 -12.67
N PHE A 126 -11.68 -6.85 -13.07
CA PHE A 126 -12.80 -6.44 -12.21
C PHE A 126 -13.04 -7.41 -11.05
N ARG A 127 -12.89 -8.71 -11.28
CA ARG A 127 -12.95 -9.71 -10.21
C ARG A 127 -11.88 -9.42 -9.15
N ARG A 128 -10.63 -9.20 -9.58
CA ARG A 128 -9.51 -8.88 -8.70
C ARG A 128 -9.71 -7.57 -7.94
N LEU A 129 -10.23 -6.54 -8.61
CA LEU A 129 -10.51 -5.23 -8.01
C LEU A 129 -11.47 -5.30 -6.82
N GLY A 130 -12.32 -6.33 -6.74
CA GLY A 130 -13.19 -6.53 -5.59
C GLY A 130 -13.13 -7.95 -5.06
N ASN A 131 -11.93 -8.52 -4.97
CA ASN A 131 -11.70 -9.70 -4.14
C ASN A 131 -12.11 -9.35 -2.70
N GLY A 132 -12.98 -10.17 -2.10
CA GLY A 132 -13.50 -9.94 -0.75
C GLY A 132 -14.89 -9.29 -0.68
N VAL A 133 -15.49 -8.89 -1.81
CA VAL A 133 -16.88 -8.41 -1.87
C VAL A 133 -17.55 -9.06 -3.09
N ASP A 134 -18.46 -10.00 -2.91
CA ASP A 134 -19.03 -10.72 -4.07
C ASP A 134 -20.14 -9.92 -4.78
N HIS A 135 -20.75 -8.94 -4.10
CA HIS A 135 -21.81 -8.11 -4.66
C HIS A 135 -21.28 -6.88 -5.41
N MET A 136 -21.43 -6.86 -6.73
CA MET A 136 -21.00 -5.74 -7.59
C MET A 136 -21.67 -4.39 -7.22
N ALA A 137 -22.92 -4.41 -6.74
CA ALA A 137 -23.61 -3.21 -6.27
C ALA A 137 -22.93 -2.59 -5.04
N LEU A 138 -22.40 -3.42 -4.13
CA LEU A 138 -21.62 -2.97 -2.98
C LEU A 138 -20.28 -2.38 -3.43
N LYS A 139 -19.58 -2.99 -4.40
CA LYS A 139 -18.34 -2.41 -4.99
C LYS A 139 -18.54 -1.01 -5.55
N ILE A 140 -19.63 -0.81 -6.31
CA ILE A 140 -19.96 0.49 -6.92
C ILE A 140 -20.31 1.52 -5.83
N LYS A 141 -21.09 1.13 -4.81
CA LYS A 141 -21.43 2.00 -3.68
C LYS A 141 -20.19 2.39 -2.87
N MET A 142 -19.26 1.46 -2.61
CA MET A 142 -17.98 1.74 -1.95
C MET A 142 -17.17 2.78 -2.73
N VAL A 143 -16.97 2.58 -4.04
CA VAL A 143 -16.22 3.55 -4.87
C VAL A 143 -16.92 4.91 -4.96
N TRP A 144 -18.26 4.95 -4.94
CA TRP A 144 -19.02 6.19 -5.04
C TRP A 144 -18.96 7.02 -3.75
N ASN A 145 -19.06 6.33 -2.62
CA ASN A 145 -19.02 6.91 -1.27
C ASN A 145 -17.58 7.15 -0.78
N ALA A 146 -16.59 6.57 -1.45
CA ALA A 146 -15.18 6.79 -1.15
C ALA A 146 -14.79 8.26 -1.28
N ARG A 147 -14.17 8.81 -0.23
CA ARG A 147 -13.68 10.20 -0.18
C ARG A 147 -12.35 10.36 -0.92
N ILE A 148 -12.39 10.15 -2.23
CA ILE A 148 -11.24 10.27 -3.13
C ILE A 148 -11.15 11.70 -3.69
N SER A 149 -9.93 12.23 -3.85
CA SER A 149 -9.73 13.55 -4.47
C SER A 149 -10.33 13.61 -5.89
N GLY A 150 -10.96 14.72 -6.25
CA GLY A 150 -11.76 14.83 -7.49
C GLY A 150 -11.05 14.36 -8.76
N GLY A 151 -9.77 14.68 -8.92
CA GLY A 151 -8.98 14.22 -10.08
C GLY A 151 -8.75 12.69 -10.13
N ARG A 152 -8.63 12.03 -8.97
CA ARG A 152 -8.51 10.57 -8.90
C ARG A 152 -9.86 9.89 -9.15
N LYS A 153 -10.96 10.50 -8.70
CA LYS A 153 -12.33 10.04 -9.00
C LYS A 153 -12.60 10.08 -10.51
N ILE A 154 -12.21 11.17 -11.18
CA ILE A 154 -12.28 11.30 -12.64
C ILE A 154 -11.41 10.24 -13.33
N SER A 155 -10.18 10.02 -12.85
CA SER A 155 -9.29 9.01 -13.43
C SER A 155 -9.86 7.58 -13.32
N LEU A 156 -10.45 7.24 -12.18
CA LEU A 156 -11.11 5.95 -11.99
C LEU A 156 -12.34 5.84 -12.89
N ILE A 157 -13.20 6.87 -12.94
CA ILE A 157 -14.37 6.89 -13.84
C ILE A 157 -13.94 6.67 -15.30
N LEU A 158 -12.89 7.35 -15.76
CA LEU A 158 -12.36 7.17 -17.12
C LEU A 158 -11.87 5.73 -17.37
N ILE A 159 -11.24 5.11 -16.39
CA ILE A 159 -10.81 3.70 -16.45
C ILE A 159 -12.02 2.77 -16.49
N PHE A 160 -13.01 2.95 -15.62
CA PHE A 160 -14.23 2.14 -15.56
C PHE A 160 -15.14 2.33 -16.78
N CYS A 161 -15.13 3.53 -17.39
CA CYS A 161 -15.84 3.83 -18.63
C CYS A 161 -15.07 3.42 -19.90
N GLY A 162 -13.86 2.86 -19.80
CA GLY A 162 -13.08 2.43 -20.96
C GLY A 162 -13.80 1.41 -21.86
N GLY A 163 -14.63 0.54 -21.26
CA GLY A 163 -15.50 -0.37 -21.99
C GLY A 163 -16.58 0.35 -22.81
N LEU A 164 -17.14 1.45 -22.29
CA LEU A 164 -18.12 2.28 -23.01
C LEU A 164 -17.47 3.01 -24.18
N ILE A 165 -16.23 3.51 -24.00
CA ILE A 165 -15.47 4.14 -25.09
C ILE A 165 -15.28 3.14 -26.23
N THR A 166 -14.84 1.92 -25.92
CA THR A 166 -14.66 0.85 -26.93
C THR A 166 -16.00 0.54 -27.64
N ALA A 167 -17.11 0.49 -26.90
CA ALA A 167 -18.44 0.26 -27.48
C ALA A 167 -18.90 1.39 -28.43
N VAL A 168 -18.55 2.66 -28.14
CA VAL A 168 -18.84 3.79 -29.03
C VAL A 168 -18.09 3.64 -30.36
N PHE A 169 -16.80 3.26 -30.33
CA PHE A 169 -16.03 3.00 -31.55
C PHE A 169 -16.61 1.84 -32.37
N GLY A 170 -17.06 0.76 -31.71
CA GLY A 170 -17.77 -0.34 -32.38
C GLY A 170 -19.10 0.09 -33.00
N GLY A 171 -19.85 0.98 -32.33
CA GLY A 171 -21.07 1.59 -32.87
C GLY A 171 -20.80 2.47 -34.10
N LEU A 172 -19.74 3.29 -34.04
CA LEU A 172 -19.29 4.11 -35.18
C LEU A 172 -18.89 3.23 -36.37
N ARG A 173 -18.13 2.15 -36.14
CA ARG A 173 -17.77 1.18 -37.19
C ARG A 173 -19.01 0.61 -37.87
N CYS A 174 -20.00 0.15 -37.11
CA CYS A 174 -21.26 -0.34 -37.67
C CYS A 174 -21.96 0.73 -38.52
N GLY A 175 -22.02 1.97 -38.04
CA GLY A 175 -22.61 3.10 -38.77
C GLY A 175 -21.89 3.42 -40.08
N TYR A 176 -20.55 3.39 -40.10
CA TYR A 176 -19.76 3.63 -41.30
C TYR A 176 -19.86 2.48 -42.31
N VAL A 177 -19.83 1.23 -41.86
CA VAL A 177 -19.97 0.06 -42.75
C VAL A 177 -21.33 0.06 -43.46
N LEU A 178 -22.40 0.43 -42.76
CA LEU A 178 -23.74 0.53 -43.34
C LEU A 178 -23.89 1.71 -44.31
N ARG A 179 -23.06 2.76 -44.18
CA ARG A 179 -23.08 3.95 -45.06
C ARG A 179 -22.04 3.93 -46.18
N GLY A 180 -21.00 3.08 -46.10
CA GLY A 180 -19.79 3.14 -46.93
C GLY A 180 -19.90 2.60 -48.35
N GLY A 181 -21.02 1.98 -48.74
CA GLY A 181 -21.24 1.46 -50.09
C GLY A 181 -20.11 0.56 -50.59
N VAL A 182 -19.54 0.88 -51.76
CA VAL A 182 -18.47 0.08 -52.39
C VAL A 182 -17.17 0.05 -51.60
N ASN A 183 -16.89 1.09 -50.79
CA ASN A 183 -15.69 1.20 -49.95
C ASN A 183 -15.91 0.69 -48.52
N GLY A 184 -17.12 0.21 -48.20
CA GLY A 184 -17.46 -0.36 -46.90
C GLY A 184 -16.49 -1.43 -46.37
N PRO A 185 -15.93 -2.33 -47.21
CA PRO A 185 -15.00 -3.38 -46.74
C PRO A 185 -13.67 -2.83 -46.25
N GLN A 186 -13.12 -1.86 -46.99
CA GLN A 186 -11.89 -1.17 -46.62
C GLN A 186 -12.12 -0.35 -45.34
N GLN A 187 -13.18 0.46 -45.30
CA GLN A 187 -13.54 1.26 -44.12
C GLN A 187 -13.78 0.38 -42.88
N ALA A 188 -14.36 -0.80 -43.03
CA ALA A 188 -14.54 -1.75 -41.94
C ALA A 188 -13.21 -2.16 -41.30
N GLY A 189 -12.20 -2.48 -42.12
CA GLY A 189 -10.87 -2.87 -41.67
C GLY A 189 -10.12 -1.71 -41.02
N GLU A 190 -10.24 -0.50 -41.57
CA GLU A 190 -9.61 0.70 -41.02
C GLU A 190 -10.13 1.05 -39.62
N TRP A 191 -11.45 1.02 -39.43
CA TRP A 191 -12.07 1.27 -38.14
C TRP A 191 -11.90 0.13 -37.14
N SER A 192 -11.80 -1.12 -37.61
CA SER A 192 -11.45 -2.28 -36.77
C SER A 192 -10.09 -2.07 -36.11
N CYS A 193 -9.08 -1.66 -36.88
CA CYS A 193 -7.73 -1.40 -36.35
C CYS A 193 -7.73 -0.28 -35.30
N ARG A 194 -8.52 0.78 -35.48
CA ARG A 194 -8.67 1.88 -34.51
C ARG A 194 -9.36 1.41 -33.22
N GLU A 195 -10.43 0.64 -33.32
CA GLU A 195 -11.15 0.09 -32.17
C GLU A 195 -10.25 -0.85 -31.35
N SER A 196 -9.58 -1.79 -32.02
CA SER A 196 -8.62 -2.71 -31.41
C SER A 196 -7.46 -1.95 -30.74
N PHE A 197 -6.94 -0.89 -31.35
CA PHE A 197 -5.89 -0.04 -30.76
C PHE A 197 -6.36 0.64 -29.46
N VAL A 198 -7.55 1.24 -29.46
CA VAL A 198 -8.13 1.87 -28.27
C VAL A 198 -8.36 0.84 -27.18
N ALA A 199 -8.89 -0.34 -27.52
CA ALA A 199 -9.10 -1.44 -26.57
C ALA A 199 -7.77 -1.93 -25.96
N MET A 200 -6.71 -2.01 -26.76
CA MET A 200 -5.36 -2.38 -26.31
C MET A 200 -4.80 -1.36 -25.32
N ILE A 201 -4.94 -0.06 -25.58
CA ILE A 201 -4.51 0.99 -24.64
C ILE A 201 -5.28 0.89 -23.33
N ILE A 202 -6.61 0.88 -23.42
CA ILE A 202 -7.52 0.91 -22.26
C ILE A 202 -7.30 -0.30 -21.33
N THR A 203 -7.05 -1.49 -21.90
CA THR A 203 -6.83 -2.72 -21.10
C THR A 203 -5.50 -2.73 -20.35
N ASN A 204 -4.51 -1.97 -20.82
CA ASN A 204 -3.16 -2.00 -20.27
C ASN A 204 -2.83 -0.79 -19.39
N LEU A 205 -3.41 0.39 -19.68
CA LEU A 205 -3.17 1.63 -18.94
C LEU A 205 -3.38 1.52 -17.42
N PRO A 206 -4.48 0.93 -16.89
CA PRO A 206 -4.74 0.92 -15.45
C PRO A 206 -3.64 0.20 -14.65
N VAL A 207 -3.08 -0.87 -15.22
CA VAL A 207 -2.02 -1.65 -14.58
C VAL A 207 -0.68 -0.94 -14.66
N MET A 208 -0.46 -0.11 -15.69
CA MET A 208 0.77 0.66 -15.86
C MET A 208 0.74 2.03 -15.16
N ALA A 209 -0.44 2.61 -14.93
CA ALA A 209 -0.61 3.97 -14.42
C ALA A 209 0.17 4.27 -13.12
N PRO A 210 0.23 3.37 -12.12
CA PRO A 210 1.06 3.58 -10.92
C PRO A 210 2.55 3.71 -11.26
N PHE A 211 3.02 2.96 -12.25
CA PHE A 211 4.42 2.90 -12.67
C PHE A 211 4.79 4.07 -13.57
N ILE A 212 3.92 4.45 -14.50
CA ILE A 212 4.10 5.64 -15.36
C ILE A 212 4.18 6.90 -14.49
N LYS A 213 3.29 7.02 -13.50
CA LYS A 213 3.30 8.15 -12.56
C LYS A 213 4.60 8.21 -11.75
N ARG A 214 5.18 7.06 -11.39
CA ARG A 214 6.45 6.97 -10.68
C ARG A 214 7.64 7.34 -11.58
N GLY A 215 7.64 6.88 -12.84
CA GLY A 215 8.66 7.24 -13.83
C GLY A 215 8.64 8.73 -14.19
N LEU A 216 7.44 9.29 -14.44
CA LEU A 216 7.27 10.72 -14.71
C LEU A 216 7.68 11.60 -13.53
N LYS A 217 7.44 11.16 -12.29
CA LYS A 217 7.91 11.87 -11.09
C LYS A 217 9.43 11.94 -11.05
N ASN A 218 10.13 10.87 -11.41
CA ASN A 218 11.60 10.85 -11.43
C ASN A 218 12.16 11.79 -12.51
N VAL A 219 11.58 11.76 -13.72
CA VAL A 219 11.96 12.65 -14.83
C VAL A 219 11.63 14.11 -14.55
N TYR A 220 10.48 14.40 -13.93
CA TYR A 220 10.07 15.75 -13.56
C TYR A 220 10.97 16.35 -12.46
N VAL A 221 11.37 15.54 -11.48
CA VAL A 221 12.35 15.92 -10.45
C VAL A 221 13.73 16.18 -11.06
N GLU A 222 14.14 15.38 -12.05
CA GLU A 222 15.40 15.57 -12.79
C GLU A 222 15.38 16.84 -13.66
N TYR A 223 14.27 17.12 -14.36
CA TYR A 223 14.09 18.31 -15.19
C TYR A 223 14.00 19.61 -14.37
N LEU A 224 13.31 19.59 -13.22
CA LEU A 224 13.29 20.72 -12.28
C LEU A 224 14.63 20.92 -11.57
N GLY A 225 15.34 19.82 -11.26
CA GLY A 225 16.70 19.87 -10.74
C GLY A 225 17.67 20.52 -11.72
N TYR A 226 17.53 20.24 -13.02
CA TYR A 226 18.32 20.86 -14.09
C TYR A 226 18.02 22.37 -14.25
N LYS A 227 16.75 22.78 -14.18
CA LYS A 227 16.36 24.20 -14.28
C LYS A 227 16.80 25.04 -13.07
N ARG A 228 16.87 24.45 -11.88
CA ARG A 228 17.27 25.14 -10.64
C ARG A 228 18.78 25.43 -10.59
N SER A 229 19.58 24.77 -11.43
CA SER A 229 21.04 25.00 -11.51
C SER A 229 21.43 26.17 -12.42
N GLN A 230 20.50 26.81 -13.14
CA GLN A 230 20.82 27.80 -14.17
C GLN A 230 20.33 29.23 -13.87
N THR A 231 19.68 29.47 -12.73
CA THR A 231 19.23 30.81 -12.34
C THR A 231 19.51 31.06 -10.86
N ASP A 232 20.78 31.30 -10.53
CA ASP A 232 21.14 32.05 -9.32
C ASP A 232 21.30 33.52 -9.71
N GLY A 233 20.28 34.31 -9.35
CA GLY A 233 20.25 35.76 -9.48
C GLY A 233 19.27 36.33 -8.45
N THR A 234 19.83 36.91 -7.38
CA THR A 234 19.25 37.79 -6.35
C THR A 234 17.72 38.00 -6.35
N PRO A 235 16.99 37.69 -5.24
CA PRO A 235 15.59 38.06 -5.12
C PRO A 235 15.46 39.52 -4.65
N GLN A 236 14.80 40.35 -5.47
CA GLN A 236 14.20 41.61 -5.04
C GLN A 236 12.86 41.36 -4.32
N VAL A 237 12.60 42.19 -3.32
CA VAL A 237 11.40 42.23 -2.47
C VAL A 237 10.21 42.80 -3.26
N GLY A 238 9.07 42.10 -3.23
CA GLY A 238 7.77 42.59 -3.71
C GLY A 238 6.66 42.14 -2.76
N GLU A 239 5.96 43.11 -2.17
CA GLU A 239 4.83 42.94 -1.26
C GLU A 239 3.56 42.43 -1.97
N GLY A 240 2.79 41.57 -1.29
CA GLY A 240 1.37 41.39 -1.58
C GLY A 240 0.78 40.01 -1.26
N GLY A 241 0.05 39.91 -0.14
CA GLY A 241 -1.21 39.16 -0.09
C GLY A 241 -1.23 37.70 0.42
N LYS A 242 -1.41 37.55 1.74
CA LYS A 242 -2.17 36.51 2.49
C LYS A 242 -2.12 35.05 2.00
N GLY A 243 -1.35 34.24 2.74
CA GLY A 243 -1.50 32.78 2.86
C GLY A 243 -0.28 32.19 3.56
N VAL A 244 -0.41 31.77 4.82
CA VAL A 244 0.70 31.19 5.60
C VAL A 244 1.01 29.81 5.05
N GLU A 245 2.06 29.72 4.23
CA GLU A 245 2.66 28.47 3.76
C GLU A 245 3.92 28.19 4.59
N LEU A 246 3.88 27.13 5.40
CA LEU A 246 5.00 26.70 6.24
C LEU A 246 6.07 26.06 5.34
N THR A 247 7.09 26.84 4.97
CA THR A 247 8.25 26.35 4.22
C THR A 247 9.36 25.95 5.19
N THR A 248 9.59 24.65 5.34
CA THR A 248 10.76 24.13 6.07
C THR A 248 11.97 24.11 5.14
N ILE A 249 12.98 24.91 5.47
CA ILE A 249 14.28 24.97 4.83
C ILE A 249 15.21 23.94 5.49
N GLY A 250 15.87 23.10 4.69
CA GLY A 250 17.07 22.36 5.07
C GLY A 250 16.88 20.87 5.36
N GLY A 251 17.49 20.02 4.51
CA GLY A 251 17.65 18.58 4.74
C GLY A 251 17.21 17.70 3.57
N LYS A 252 18.13 17.39 2.64
CA LYS A 252 17.92 16.36 1.60
C LYS A 252 17.68 15.00 2.29
N ARG A 253 16.42 14.55 2.40
CA ARG A 253 16.08 13.17 2.77
C ARG A 253 15.71 12.35 1.54
N SER A 254 16.42 11.24 1.37
CA SER A 254 16.17 10.19 0.37
C SER A 254 14.79 9.57 0.61
N ASN A 255 13.86 9.74 -0.33
CA ASN A 255 12.52 9.20 -0.26
C ASN A 255 12.53 7.71 -0.65
N LYS A 256 12.88 6.81 0.28
CA LYS A 256 12.71 5.37 0.09
C LYS A 256 11.24 5.00 0.26
N ASN A 257 10.76 4.18 -0.67
CA ASN A 257 9.34 4.00 -0.92
C ASN A 257 8.76 2.90 -0.02
N VAL A 258 7.75 3.27 0.76
CA VAL A 258 6.78 2.35 1.35
C VAL A 258 6.10 1.55 0.24
N PHE A 259 6.17 0.22 0.27
CA PHE A 259 5.37 -0.61 -0.64
C PHE A 259 3.89 -0.52 -0.23
N ARG A 260 3.08 0.14 -1.07
CA ARG A 260 1.62 0.09 -0.98
C ARG A 260 1.11 -0.82 -2.08
N HIS A 261 0.32 -1.83 -1.71
CA HIS A 261 -0.39 -2.64 -2.68
C HIS A 261 -1.27 -1.72 -3.55
N PRO A 262 -1.34 -1.87 -4.87
CA PRO A 262 -2.08 -0.97 -5.77
C PRO A 262 -3.61 -0.89 -5.53
N LEU A 263 -4.12 -1.63 -4.54
CA LEU A 263 -5.53 -1.65 -4.09
C LEU A 263 -5.72 -1.39 -2.59
N SER A 264 -4.71 -0.90 -1.86
CA SER A 264 -4.96 -0.36 -0.52
C SER A 264 -5.93 0.81 -0.65
N LEU A 265 -7.17 0.63 -0.17
CA LEU A 265 -8.14 1.72 -0.05
C LEU A 265 -7.55 2.75 0.93
N PRO A 266 -7.68 4.06 0.68
CA PRO A 266 -7.19 5.06 1.61
C PRO A 266 -8.22 5.29 2.74
N ALA A 267 -7.89 4.89 3.97
CA ALA A 267 -8.42 5.43 5.22
C ALA A 267 -9.95 5.55 5.29
N GLU A 268 -10.67 4.42 5.22
CA GLU A 268 -12.15 4.41 5.30
C GLU A 268 -12.71 3.72 6.55
N THR A 269 -11.93 2.94 7.28
CA THR A 269 -12.26 2.49 8.64
C THR A 269 -11.62 3.40 9.67
N TYR A 270 -12.28 3.57 10.83
CA TYR A 270 -11.71 4.33 11.94
C TYR A 270 -10.34 3.76 12.33
N SER A 271 -10.19 2.42 12.31
CA SER A 271 -8.92 1.71 12.50
C SER A 271 -7.83 2.10 11.47
N GLU A 272 -8.14 2.28 10.18
CA GLU A 272 -7.15 2.71 9.18
C GLU A 272 -6.87 4.22 9.19
N GLN A 273 -7.86 5.05 9.54
CA GLN A 273 -7.68 6.49 9.66
C GLN A 273 -6.94 6.86 10.95
N HIS A 274 -7.02 5.99 11.98
CA HIS A 274 -6.50 6.23 13.32
C HIS A 274 -5.47 5.20 13.84
N GLY A 275 -5.12 4.20 13.05
CA GLY A 275 -4.15 3.16 13.38
C GLY A 275 -2.70 3.64 13.43
N SER A 276 -1.89 2.91 14.18
CA SER A 276 -0.46 3.11 14.43
C SER A 276 0.37 2.74 13.20
N GLN A 277 0.42 3.59 12.16
CA GLN A 277 1.48 3.49 11.14
C GLN A 277 2.76 4.14 11.64
N GLU A 278 3.36 3.54 12.66
CA GLU A 278 4.62 3.97 13.23
C GLU A 278 5.78 3.20 12.59
N ARG A 279 6.92 3.85 12.40
CA ARG A 279 8.14 3.20 11.89
C ARG A 279 9.31 3.60 12.76
N ILE A 280 9.91 2.63 13.42
CA ILE A 280 11.16 2.79 14.16
C ILE A 280 12.39 2.65 13.23
N ILE A 281 12.23 2.16 11.99
CA ILE A 281 13.35 1.77 11.10
C ILE A 281 13.51 2.72 9.88
N GLU A 282 14.75 3.13 9.56
CA GLU A 282 15.11 3.75 8.26
C GLU A 282 15.99 2.78 7.43
N GLY A 283 15.54 2.36 6.24
CA GLY A 283 16.38 1.56 5.35
C GLY A 283 17.67 2.25 4.88
N ARG A 284 18.84 1.73 5.28
CA ARG A 284 20.13 1.88 4.57
C ARG A 284 20.28 0.65 3.64
N GLY A 285 20.14 0.73 2.32
CA GLY A 285 21.19 1.26 1.46
C GLY A 285 22.48 0.47 1.61
N SER A 286 22.48 -0.83 1.32
CA SER A 286 23.69 -1.65 1.23
C SER A 286 24.68 -1.03 0.24
N GLN A 287 25.74 -0.42 0.76
CA GLN A 287 26.94 -0.09 0.00
C GLN A 287 28.00 -1.09 0.40
N SER A 288 28.25 -2.05 -0.49
CA SER A 288 29.44 -2.90 -0.45
C SER A 288 30.72 -2.04 -0.47
N PRO A 289 31.79 -2.44 0.24
CA PRO A 289 32.94 -1.57 0.47
C PRO A 289 33.83 -1.47 -0.78
N GLU A 290 33.78 -0.32 -1.45
CA GLU A 290 34.83 0.06 -2.41
C GLU A 290 36.02 0.69 -1.69
N LYS A 291 37.21 0.18 -2.01
CA LYS A 291 38.52 0.59 -1.49
C LYS A 291 38.80 2.08 -1.77
N LEU A 292 39.05 2.85 -0.73
CA LEU A 292 39.65 4.19 -0.83
C LEU A 292 41.18 4.10 -0.85
N PRO A 293 41.87 4.77 -1.80
CA PRO A 293 43.29 5.05 -1.66
C PRO A 293 43.53 6.30 -0.82
N SER A 294 44.55 6.19 0.03
CA SER A 294 45.23 7.24 0.79
C SER A 294 45.61 8.47 -0.05
N ARG A 295 45.36 9.68 0.48
CA ARG A 295 46.37 10.75 0.65
C ARG A 295 45.78 12.06 1.19
N TYR A 296 46.65 12.79 1.91
CA TYR A 296 46.59 14.18 2.37
C TYR A 296 45.98 14.48 3.75
N LEU A 297 46.88 14.35 4.73
CA LEU A 297 46.95 15.14 5.96
C LEU A 297 47.38 16.59 5.68
N GLU A 298 47.10 17.43 6.68
CA GLU A 298 47.64 18.78 6.97
C GLU A 298 47.03 19.98 6.22
N SER A 299 46.34 20.86 6.97
CA SER A 299 47.03 22.02 7.56
C SER A 299 46.11 22.92 8.40
N GLN A 300 46.60 23.20 9.61
CA GLN A 300 46.59 24.49 10.31
C GLN A 300 45.40 24.95 11.17
N ALA A 301 45.78 25.17 12.42
CA ALA A 301 45.08 25.86 13.48
C ALA A 301 45.44 27.36 13.52
N ALA A 302 44.58 28.08 14.26
CA ALA A 302 44.83 29.31 15.03
C ALA A 302 44.85 30.67 14.31
N THR A 303 43.92 31.54 14.71
CA THR A 303 44.23 32.93 15.13
C THR A 303 43.14 33.50 16.05
N LYS A 304 43.60 34.33 17.00
CA LYS A 304 42.91 34.91 18.16
C LYS A 304 42.26 36.27 17.86
N ALA A 305 41.16 36.53 18.57
CA ALA A 305 40.79 37.71 19.39
C ALA A 305 40.57 39.13 18.80
N GLU A 306 39.80 39.90 19.60
CA GLU A 306 39.39 41.32 19.56
C GLU A 306 38.20 41.64 18.63
N GLY A 307 37.14 42.37 18.99
CA GLY A 307 36.71 43.11 20.19
C GLY A 307 35.62 44.09 19.74
N GLY A 308 34.52 44.28 20.49
CA GLY A 308 33.53 45.33 20.18
C GLY A 308 32.13 45.13 20.77
N ILE A 309 31.88 45.76 21.91
CA ILE A 309 30.55 45.92 22.53
C ILE A 309 29.76 46.98 21.75
N ARG A 310 28.53 46.66 21.32
CA ARG A 310 27.44 47.63 21.13
C ARG A 310 26.11 46.96 21.51
N GLU A 311 25.51 47.47 22.58
CA GLU A 311 24.14 47.20 22.99
C GLU A 311 23.15 47.86 22.02
N SER A 312 22.12 47.11 21.58
CA SER A 312 20.80 47.66 21.27
C SER A 312 19.77 46.56 21.07
N GLY A 313 18.70 46.59 21.86
CA GLY A 313 17.34 46.28 21.38
C GLY A 313 16.86 44.83 21.49
N CYS A 314 16.22 44.55 22.62
CA CYS A 314 15.08 43.66 22.83
C CYS A 314 14.51 42.93 21.59
N ALA A 315 14.73 41.61 21.50
CA ALA A 315 13.77 40.66 20.96
C ALA A 315 14.01 39.30 21.63
N ARG A 316 13.06 38.90 22.49
CA ARG A 316 12.99 37.53 23.03
C ARG A 316 12.62 36.59 21.89
N ASP A 317 13.59 35.87 21.37
CA ASP A 317 13.36 34.80 20.41
C ASP A 317 13.09 33.50 21.20
N ASP A 318 11.81 33.23 21.48
CA ASP A 318 11.32 31.99 22.09
C ASP A 318 11.56 30.82 21.13
N LYS A 319 12.76 30.24 21.15
CA LYS A 319 13.05 28.91 20.61
C LYS A 319 13.12 27.90 21.76
N ARG A 320 11.97 27.62 22.38
CA ARG A 320 11.82 26.54 23.38
C ARG A 320 11.06 25.35 22.78
N GLY A 321 11.80 24.29 22.48
CA GLY A 321 11.45 22.95 22.97
C GLY A 321 10.52 22.05 22.15
N TYR A 322 10.43 22.14 20.82
CA TYR A 322 9.58 21.20 20.05
C TYR A 322 10.26 20.42 18.92
N ASP A 323 11.49 20.74 18.55
CA ASP A 323 12.13 20.15 17.36
C ASP A 323 13.32 19.27 17.70
N PHE A 324 13.21 18.00 17.29
CA PHE A 324 14.29 17.03 17.27
C PHE A 324 15.21 17.31 16.07
N GLY A 325 16.15 18.25 16.19
CA GLY A 325 17.07 18.55 15.09
C GLY A 325 18.17 19.56 15.41
N SER A 326 19.20 19.54 14.56
CA SER A 326 20.32 20.51 14.51
C SER A 326 21.20 20.62 15.76
N GLY A 327 21.78 19.51 16.22
CA GLY A 327 22.74 19.53 17.33
C GLY A 327 22.13 20.02 18.65
N ASN A 328 20.80 19.96 18.78
CA ASN A 328 20.09 20.32 19.99
C ASN A 328 20.37 19.28 21.08
N THR A 329 20.90 19.72 22.21
CA THR A 329 21.14 18.89 23.40
C THR A 329 20.14 19.18 24.51
N ASN A 330 19.19 20.10 24.27
CA ASN A 330 18.22 20.50 25.28
C ASN A 330 17.03 19.53 25.27
N ILE A 331 16.97 18.69 26.30
CA ILE A 331 15.86 17.77 26.56
C ILE A 331 15.20 18.15 27.87
N ASP A 332 13.89 17.95 27.95
CA ASP A 332 13.14 18.22 29.17
C ASP A 332 13.73 17.41 30.35
N PRO A 333 13.98 18.05 31.51
CA PRO A 333 14.56 17.38 32.68
C PRO A 333 13.78 16.14 33.15
N ALA A 334 12.48 16.07 32.86
CA ALA A 334 11.64 14.93 33.21
C ALA A 334 12.02 13.65 32.45
N VAL A 335 12.63 13.76 31.26
CA VAL A 335 12.96 12.61 30.40
C VAL A 335 14.20 11.86 30.87
N LEU A 336 15.24 12.58 31.33
CA LEU A 336 16.50 11.99 31.79
C LEU A 336 16.89 12.59 33.15
N ARG A 337 16.98 11.75 34.18
CA ARG A 337 17.38 12.17 35.54
C ARG A 337 18.86 12.53 35.63
N GLU A 338 19.20 13.31 36.65
CA GLU A 338 20.55 13.87 36.90
C GLU A 338 21.67 12.81 36.79
N GLY A 339 22.53 12.98 35.78
CA GLY A 339 23.70 12.12 35.59
C GLY A 339 24.04 11.67 34.18
N CYS A 340 23.13 11.84 33.22
CA CYS A 340 23.38 11.50 31.82
C CYS A 340 23.74 12.77 31.04
N LYS A 341 24.84 12.74 30.29
CA LYS A 341 25.19 13.85 29.38
C LYS A 341 24.63 13.54 28.00
N VAL A 342 23.61 14.28 27.57
CA VAL A 342 23.05 14.16 26.22
C VAL A 342 24.09 14.60 25.20
N THR A 343 24.40 13.74 24.23
CA THR A 343 25.36 14.01 23.15
C THR A 343 24.67 14.45 21.87
N SER A 344 23.52 13.86 21.56
CA SER A 344 22.74 14.18 20.35
C SER A 344 21.27 13.84 20.55
N ILE A 345 20.40 14.65 19.91
CA ILE A 345 18.98 14.37 19.76
C ILE A 345 18.61 14.53 18.29
N GLU A 346 18.12 13.47 17.67
CA GLU A 346 17.78 13.43 16.25
C GLU A 346 16.34 12.94 16.03
N THR A 347 15.64 13.49 15.05
CA THR A 347 14.33 12.93 14.63
C THR A 347 14.56 11.54 14.05
N HIS A 348 13.95 10.52 14.64
CA HIS A 348 14.12 9.12 14.24
C HIS A 348 12.77 8.45 14.06
N GLY A 349 12.51 7.91 12.87
CA GLY A 349 11.23 7.28 12.55
C GLY A 349 10.12 8.25 12.14
N VAL A 350 8.92 7.70 11.91
CA VAL A 350 7.70 8.45 11.62
C VAL A 350 6.54 7.79 12.37
N SER A 351 5.86 8.52 13.25
CA SER A 351 4.55 8.17 13.79
C SER A 351 3.50 9.18 13.31
N PHE A 352 2.25 8.72 13.15
CA PHE A 352 1.13 9.57 12.80
C PHE A 352 0.62 10.41 13.99
N TRP A 353 0.89 9.94 15.22
CA TRP A 353 0.35 10.48 16.47
C TRP A 353 1.44 11.10 17.37
N ALA A 354 2.67 10.62 17.23
CA ALA A 354 3.80 11.00 18.05
C ALA A 354 4.93 11.62 17.23
N LYS A 355 5.68 12.55 17.83
CA LYS A 355 7.01 12.90 17.35
C LYS A 355 7.99 11.86 17.92
N THR A 356 8.73 11.19 17.03
CA THR A 356 9.68 10.15 17.42
C THR A 356 11.11 10.63 17.27
N GLY A 357 11.98 10.22 18.18
CA GLY A 357 13.35 10.69 18.25
C GLY A 357 14.32 9.63 18.78
N ARG A 358 15.59 9.80 18.43
CA ARG A 358 16.72 9.09 19.02
C ARG A 358 17.47 10.06 19.93
N ILE A 359 17.77 9.62 21.15
CA ILE A 359 18.55 10.35 22.12
C ILE A 359 19.81 9.55 22.41
N ASP A 360 20.98 10.10 22.12
CA ASP A 360 22.24 9.50 22.51
C ASP A 360 22.75 10.19 23.78
N VAL A 361 23.19 9.39 24.74
CA VAL A 361 23.72 9.86 26.01
C VAL A 361 25.06 9.21 26.32
N LEU A 362 25.86 9.92 27.09
CA LEU A 362 26.97 9.35 27.83
C LEU A 362 26.53 9.15 29.28
N LEU A 363 26.55 7.90 29.74
CA LEU A 363 26.27 7.53 31.12
C LEU A 363 27.39 8.01 32.07
N LYS A 364 27.15 7.96 33.40
CA LYS A 364 28.14 8.37 34.42
C LYS A 364 29.45 7.59 34.36
N ASP A 365 29.41 6.36 33.86
CA ASP A 365 30.55 5.46 33.68
C ASP A 365 31.31 5.71 32.35
N GLY A 366 30.85 6.66 31.53
CA GLY A 366 31.42 6.97 30.23
C GLY A 366 30.96 6.04 29.10
N ALA A 367 30.02 5.12 29.35
CA ALA A 367 29.47 4.27 28.32
C ALA A 367 28.46 5.04 27.45
N PRO A 368 28.55 4.96 26.11
CA PRO A 368 27.53 5.51 25.22
C PRO A 368 26.28 4.63 25.27
N GLN A 369 25.11 5.24 25.38
CA GLN A 369 23.82 4.55 25.29
C GLN A 369 22.84 5.37 24.45
N SER A 370 22.03 4.68 23.63
CA SER A 370 21.01 5.28 22.80
C SER A 370 19.62 4.89 23.27
N PHE A 371 18.71 5.85 23.26
CA PHE A 371 17.30 5.69 23.61
C PHE A 371 16.39 6.13 22.47
N PHE A 372 15.24 5.48 22.36
CA PHE A 372 14.15 5.89 21.50
C PHE A 372 13.08 6.59 22.34
N ILE A 373 12.61 7.75 21.88
CA ILE A 373 11.56 8.53 22.53
C ILE A 373 10.38 8.74 21.59
N LYS A 374 9.18 8.62 22.16
CA LYS A 374 7.93 9.09 21.56
C LYS A 374 7.36 10.22 22.39
N VAL A 375 6.96 11.31 21.73
CA VAL A 375 6.36 12.48 22.37
C VAL A 375 4.97 12.72 21.81
N LEU A 376 3.98 12.77 22.70
CA LEU A 376 2.58 12.99 22.39
C LEU A 376 2.03 14.12 23.25
N SER A 377 1.06 14.87 22.73
CA SER A 377 0.41 15.95 23.48
C SER A 377 -1.00 15.58 23.92
N LYS A 378 -1.53 16.33 24.90
CA LYS A 378 -2.87 16.21 25.49
C LYS A 378 -3.06 14.95 26.35
N ALA A 379 -4.18 14.93 27.09
CA ALA A 379 -4.56 13.81 27.96
C ALA A 379 -4.62 12.44 27.26
N ILE A 380 -4.99 12.39 25.96
CA ILE A 380 -4.98 11.14 25.18
C ILE A 380 -3.54 10.64 25.03
N GLY A 381 -2.57 11.52 24.75
CA GLY A 381 -1.16 11.17 24.66
C GLY A 381 -0.58 10.60 25.96
N MET A 382 -1.02 11.12 27.11
CA MET A 382 -0.65 10.55 28.43
C MET A 382 -1.11 9.10 28.56
N ASN A 383 -2.36 8.82 28.19
CA ASN A 383 -2.91 7.48 28.34
C ASN A 383 -2.27 6.50 27.34
N MET A 384 -2.00 6.94 26.11
CA MET A 384 -1.27 6.15 25.11
C MET A 384 0.14 5.79 25.57
N THR A 385 0.94 6.78 25.99
CA THR A 385 2.32 6.54 26.48
C THR A 385 2.37 5.62 27.70
N LYS A 386 1.42 5.76 28.63
CA LYS A 386 1.28 4.84 29.77
C LYS A 386 0.89 3.43 29.33
N GLY A 387 -0.09 3.30 28.43
CA GLY A 387 -0.53 2.02 27.90
C GLY A 387 0.61 1.26 27.22
N GLU A 388 1.38 1.94 26.37
CA GLU A 388 2.55 1.37 25.68
C GLU A 388 3.66 0.99 26.69
N PHE A 389 4.00 1.87 27.64
CA PHE A 389 5.00 1.57 28.66
C PHE A 389 4.67 0.31 29.48
N HIS A 390 3.43 0.19 29.93
CA HIS A 390 2.99 -0.98 30.69
C HIS A 390 2.91 -2.24 29.83
N SER A 391 2.52 -2.13 28.56
CA SER A 391 2.48 -3.24 27.60
C SER A 391 3.87 -3.79 27.32
N MET A 392 4.80 -2.90 26.94
CA MET A 392 6.20 -3.27 26.70
C MET A 392 6.87 -3.82 27.96
N SER A 393 6.54 -3.28 29.14
CA SER A 393 7.05 -3.78 30.42
C SER A 393 6.55 -5.19 30.74
N ALA A 394 5.29 -5.48 30.40
CA ALA A 394 4.70 -6.81 30.59
C ALA A 394 5.39 -7.84 29.68
N ILE A 395 5.61 -7.51 28.40
CA ILE A 395 6.32 -8.41 27.47
C ILE A 395 7.77 -8.61 27.91
N HIS A 396 8.48 -7.52 28.22
CA HIS A 396 9.88 -7.59 28.67
C HIS A 396 10.04 -8.41 29.96
N GLY A 397 9.03 -8.41 30.85
CA GLY A 397 9.03 -9.25 32.05
C GLY A 397 8.94 -10.75 31.76
N VAL A 398 8.38 -11.15 30.62
CA VAL A 398 8.23 -12.55 30.21
C VAL A 398 9.37 -13.00 29.30
N ILE A 399 9.74 -12.16 28.33
CA ILE A 399 10.77 -12.43 27.31
C ILE A 399 11.56 -11.14 27.00
N PRO A 400 12.57 -10.79 27.82
CA PRO A 400 13.34 -9.55 27.68
C PRO A 400 13.94 -9.34 26.29
N GLU A 401 14.34 -10.42 25.63
CA GLU A 401 14.99 -10.44 24.32
C GLU A 401 14.05 -10.25 23.11
N PHE A 402 12.73 -10.14 23.31
CA PHE A 402 11.76 -10.01 22.22
C PHE A 402 11.27 -8.57 22.02
N VAL A 403 11.55 -7.67 22.97
CA VAL A 403 11.11 -6.26 22.92
C VAL A 403 12.22 -5.33 23.38
N PRO A 404 12.33 -4.11 22.81
CA PRO A 404 13.19 -3.08 23.38
C PRO A 404 12.84 -2.79 24.83
N LYS A 405 13.86 -2.67 25.69
CA LYS A 405 13.64 -2.46 27.12
C LYS A 405 12.93 -1.12 27.39
N PRO A 406 11.72 -1.10 27.99
CA PRO A 406 11.07 0.14 28.38
C PRO A 406 11.82 0.78 29.55
N ILE A 407 12.02 2.09 29.49
CA ILE A 407 12.82 2.85 30.48
C ILE A 407 11.92 3.74 31.33
N ALA A 408 11.09 4.57 30.70
CA ALA A 408 10.24 5.51 31.41
C ALA A 408 9.02 5.97 30.58
N CYS A 409 7.99 6.43 31.26
CA CYS A 409 6.95 7.27 30.69
C CYS A 409 6.61 8.43 31.65
N GLY A 410 6.26 9.60 31.12
CA GLY A 410 6.04 10.79 31.95
C GLY A 410 5.46 11.99 31.21
N THR A 411 5.43 13.13 31.90
CA THR A 411 5.06 14.44 31.35
C THR A 411 6.28 15.35 31.40
N TYR A 412 6.38 16.25 30.44
CA TYR A 412 7.40 17.28 30.39
C TYR A 412 7.15 18.31 31.50
N ASP A 413 8.22 18.77 32.14
CA ASP A 413 8.16 19.85 33.14
C ASP A 413 8.10 21.23 32.47
N ASP A 414 8.81 21.41 31.35
CA ASP A 414 8.93 22.69 30.66
C ASP A 414 7.73 23.00 29.77
N ILE A 415 7.04 21.96 29.29
CA ILE A 415 5.96 22.08 28.32
C ILE A 415 4.70 21.40 28.84
N PRO A 416 3.65 22.18 29.18
CA PRO A 416 2.42 21.60 29.69
C PRO A 416 1.74 20.71 28.62
N ASP A 417 0.98 19.72 29.10
CA ASP A 417 0.23 18.76 28.27
C ASP A 417 1.09 18.01 27.23
N THR A 418 2.37 17.81 27.50
CA THR A 418 3.29 17.04 26.65
C THR A 418 3.82 15.84 27.41
N HIS A 419 3.65 14.65 26.85
CA HIS A 419 3.92 13.36 27.48
C HIS A 419 4.90 12.56 26.63
N PHE A 420 5.64 11.67 27.28
CA PHE A 420 6.64 10.85 26.59
C PHE A 420 6.63 9.39 27.02
N PHE A 421 7.07 8.54 26.09
CA PHE A 421 7.49 7.16 26.31
C PHE A 421 8.95 7.02 25.86
N LEU A 422 9.77 6.38 26.69
CA LEU A 422 11.20 6.19 26.48
C LEU A 422 11.55 4.70 26.59
N CYS A 423 12.23 4.15 25.59
CA CYS A 423 12.75 2.80 25.60
C CYS A 423 14.19 2.72 25.06
N GLU A 424 14.83 1.57 25.22
CA GLU A 424 16.13 1.27 24.61
C GLU A 424 16.06 1.41 23.09
N PHE A 425 17.08 2.04 22.50
CA PHE A 425 17.20 2.09 21.06
C PHE A 425 17.81 0.79 20.53
N ARG A 426 17.09 0.11 19.63
CA ARG A 426 17.56 -1.07 18.89
C ARG A 426 17.62 -0.73 17.40
N GLU A 427 18.77 -0.94 16.78
CA GLU A 427 18.88 -0.81 15.32
C GLU A 427 18.31 -2.07 14.69
N MET A 428 17.34 -1.92 13.79
CA MET A 428 16.60 -3.04 13.20
C MET A 428 16.57 -2.96 11.68
N THR A 429 16.43 -4.09 11.00
CA THR A 429 16.21 -4.16 9.55
C THR A 429 14.71 -4.21 9.20
N GLU A 430 14.34 -3.77 7.99
CA GLU A 430 12.96 -3.85 7.47
C GLU A 430 12.59 -5.24 6.92
N ASP A 431 13.50 -6.21 7.07
CA ASP A 431 13.29 -7.57 6.59
C ASP A 431 12.30 -8.31 7.49
N MET A 432 11.52 -9.21 6.89
CA MET A 432 10.59 -10.03 7.66
C MET A 432 11.39 -11.04 8.49
N PRO A 433 11.06 -11.23 9.78
CA PRO A 433 11.74 -12.22 10.60
C PRO A 433 11.44 -13.64 10.08
N ASP A 434 12.37 -14.57 10.29
CA ASP A 434 12.15 -15.98 9.94
C ASP A 434 10.88 -16.50 10.65
N PRO A 435 9.95 -17.16 9.92
CA PRO A 435 8.70 -17.62 10.51
C PRO A 435 8.90 -18.55 11.70
N GLY A 436 9.90 -19.44 11.68
CA GLY A 436 10.17 -20.39 12.76
C GLY A 436 10.69 -19.69 14.02
N GLU A 437 11.69 -18.82 13.86
CA GLU A 437 12.27 -18.09 15.01
C GLU A 437 11.28 -17.12 15.64
N PHE A 438 10.55 -16.37 14.81
CA PHE A 438 9.53 -15.44 15.28
C PHE A 438 8.40 -16.16 16.02
N ALA A 439 7.88 -17.24 15.42
CA ALA A 439 6.81 -18.02 16.01
C ALA A 439 7.22 -18.71 17.31
N SER A 440 8.48 -19.18 17.40
CA SER A 440 9.05 -19.76 18.63
C SER A 440 9.03 -18.75 19.78
N ARG A 441 9.47 -17.50 19.53
CA ARG A 441 9.48 -16.41 20.51
C ARG A 441 8.06 -15.97 20.91
N LEU A 442 7.18 -15.79 19.92
CA LEU A 442 5.78 -15.43 20.16
C LEU A 442 5.05 -16.51 20.98
N SER A 443 5.22 -17.79 20.61
CA SER A 443 4.67 -18.92 21.36
C SER A 443 5.23 -18.98 22.78
N THR A 444 6.53 -18.72 22.96
CA THR A 444 7.15 -18.64 24.28
C THR A 444 6.53 -17.53 25.13
N MET A 445 6.28 -16.35 24.57
CA MET A 445 5.59 -15.25 25.24
C MET A 445 4.17 -15.66 25.69
N HIS A 446 3.40 -16.25 24.79
CA HIS A 446 2.03 -16.71 25.09
C HIS A 446 2.02 -17.81 26.15
N GLN A 447 2.97 -18.76 26.09
CA GLN A 447 3.03 -19.90 27.02
C GLN A 447 3.60 -19.54 28.40
N LYS A 448 4.60 -18.66 28.48
CA LYS A 448 5.23 -18.28 29.76
C LYS A 448 4.49 -17.17 30.50
N SER A 449 3.71 -16.36 29.80
CA SER A 449 2.93 -15.30 30.44
C SER A 449 1.89 -15.86 31.41
N VAL A 450 1.67 -15.16 32.52
CA VAL A 450 0.69 -15.51 33.56
C VAL A 450 -0.12 -14.26 33.89
N SER A 451 -1.44 -14.36 33.75
CA SER A 451 -2.34 -13.27 34.15
C SER A 451 -2.28 -13.08 35.68
N PRO A 452 -2.02 -11.86 36.19
CA PRO A 452 -1.94 -11.59 37.63
C PRO A 452 -3.22 -11.94 38.40
N THR A 453 -4.36 -11.91 37.71
CA THR A 453 -5.69 -12.19 38.29
C THR A 453 -6.22 -13.57 37.89
N GLY A 454 -5.55 -14.26 36.96
CA GLY A 454 -6.08 -15.45 36.29
C GLY A 454 -7.22 -15.18 35.32
N LYS A 455 -7.57 -13.91 35.07
CA LYS A 455 -8.68 -13.45 34.21
C LYS A 455 -8.17 -12.86 32.89
N PHE A 456 -9.07 -12.64 31.94
CA PHE A 456 -8.81 -11.88 30.70
C PHE A 456 -8.92 -10.38 30.97
N GLY A 457 -8.08 -9.57 30.33
CA GLY A 457 -8.02 -8.12 30.53
C GLY A 457 -6.62 -7.60 30.84
N PHE A 458 -6.54 -6.36 31.32
CA PHE A 458 -5.29 -5.68 31.66
C PHE A 458 -5.51 -4.65 32.77
N HIS A 459 -4.46 -4.33 33.54
CA HIS A 459 -4.57 -3.41 34.69
C HIS A 459 -4.68 -1.94 34.29
N ILE A 460 -4.38 -1.59 33.03
CA ILE A 460 -4.47 -0.23 32.49
C ILE A 460 -5.10 -0.28 31.10
N THR A 461 -5.88 0.75 30.74
CA THR A 461 -6.41 0.89 29.38
C THR A 461 -5.27 1.08 28.38
N THR A 462 -5.18 0.15 27.44
CA THR A 462 -4.29 0.22 26.27
C THR A 462 -5.01 0.86 25.09
N TYR A 463 -4.22 1.25 24.09
CA TYR A 463 -4.71 1.95 22.92
C TYR A 463 -4.22 1.28 21.64
N ALA A 464 -5.14 0.93 20.75
CA ALA A 464 -4.82 0.53 19.38
C ALA A 464 -4.90 1.78 18.50
N GLY A 465 -3.76 2.34 18.10
CA GLY A 465 -3.71 3.71 17.58
C GLY A 465 -4.24 4.69 18.63
N ASN A 466 -5.28 5.46 18.32
CA ASN A 466 -5.93 6.37 19.28
C ASN A 466 -7.20 5.79 19.95
N LEU A 467 -7.56 4.54 19.65
CA LEU A 467 -8.76 3.89 20.19
C LEU A 467 -8.48 3.27 21.56
N PRO A 468 -9.21 3.66 22.61
CA PRO A 468 -9.12 2.97 23.90
C PRO A 468 -9.69 1.56 23.77
N GLN A 469 -8.89 0.55 24.11
CA GLN A 469 -9.31 -0.85 24.14
C GLN A 469 -10.10 -1.17 25.42
N TYR A 470 -11.04 -2.10 25.31
CA TYR A 470 -11.67 -2.68 26.49
C TYR A 470 -10.69 -3.64 27.17
N VAL A 471 -10.38 -3.37 28.44
CA VAL A 471 -9.38 -4.16 29.21
C VAL A 471 -9.88 -4.60 30.58
N ALA A 472 -11.15 -4.37 30.91
CA ALA A 472 -11.65 -4.74 32.23
C ALA A 472 -11.60 -6.26 32.42
N TRP A 473 -11.40 -6.68 33.67
CA TRP A 473 -11.16 -8.07 34.00
C TRP A 473 -12.43 -8.92 33.87
N GLU A 474 -12.35 -9.99 33.09
CA GLU A 474 -13.46 -10.90 32.82
C GLU A 474 -13.02 -12.36 32.97
N ASP A 475 -13.92 -13.19 33.51
CA ASP A 475 -13.64 -14.60 33.82
C ASP A 475 -13.69 -15.52 32.58
N SER A 476 -14.42 -15.14 31.54
CA SER A 476 -14.55 -15.91 30.31
C SER A 476 -14.13 -15.11 29.08
N TRP A 477 -13.51 -15.80 28.12
CA TRP A 477 -13.08 -15.19 26.88
C TRP A 477 -14.27 -14.72 26.02
N GLU A 478 -15.36 -15.50 26.00
CA GLU A 478 -16.61 -15.11 25.33
C GLU A 478 -17.13 -13.76 25.86
N ALA A 479 -17.15 -13.57 27.18
CA ALA A 479 -17.63 -12.33 27.80
C ALA A 479 -16.71 -11.15 27.49
N PHE A 480 -15.39 -11.35 27.61
CA PHE A 480 -14.41 -10.33 27.30
C PHE A 480 -14.53 -9.86 25.85
N PHE A 481 -14.48 -10.79 24.89
CA PHE A 481 -14.54 -10.46 23.46
C PHE A 481 -15.88 -9.81 23.09
N THR A 482 -17.00 -10.29 23.64
CA THR A 482 -18.32 -9.69 23.42
C THR A 482 -18.38 -8.23 23.86
N LYS A 483 -17.83 -7.90 25.04
CA LYS A 483 -17.81 -6.54 25.56
C LYS A 483 -16.86 -5.65 24.76
N SER A 484 -15.69 -6.17 24.40
CA SER A 484 -14.72 -5.47 23.55
C SER A 484 -15.28 -5.14 22.16
N MET A 485 -15.91 -6.11 21.49
CA MET A 485 -16.52 -5.90 20.17
C MET A 485 -17.69 -4.93 20.22
N ARG A 486 -18.47 -4.95 21.29
CA ARG A 486 -19.55 -3.96 21.50
C ARG A 486 -18.99 -2.55 21.61
N GLN A 487 -17.95 -2.35 22.42
CA GLN A 487 -17.31 -1.04 22.56
C GLN A 487 -16.74 -0.54 21.22
N ALA A 488 -16.11 -1.41 20.43
CA ALA A 488 -15.58 -1.03 19.11
C ALA A 488 -16.71 -0.61 18.14
N LEU A 489 -17.81 -1.36 18.10
CA LEU A 489 -18.97 -1.01 17.28
C LEU A 489 -19.65 0.28 17.74
N ASP A 490 -19.80 0.50 19.05
CA ASP A 490 -20.38 1.72 19.60
C ASP A 490 -19.54 2.96 19.22
N LEU A 491 -18.22 2.83 19.22
CA LEU A 491 -17.31 3.89 18.76
C LEU A 491 -17.48 4.17 17.26
N GLU A 492 -17.55 3.14 16.43
CA GLU A 492 -17.78 3.29 14.97
C GLU A 492 -19.15 3.96 14.69
N ILE A 493 -20.20 3.52 15.38
CA ILE A 493 -21.55 4.09 15.30
C ILE A 493 -21.56 5.54 15.74
N SER A 494 -20.82 5.90 16.79
CA SER A 494 -20.75 7.28 17.28
C SER A 494 -20.18 8.26 16.26
N VAL A 495 -19.33 7.77 15.33
CA VAL A 495 -18.63 8.58 14.34
C VAL A 495 -19.38 8.60 13.01
N LYS A 496 -19.83 7.43 12.53
CA LYS A 496 -20.46 7.29 11.20
C LYS A 496 -21.98 7.38 11.24
N GLY A 497 -22.58 7.29 12.42
CA GLY A 497 -24.03 7.20 12.60
C GLY A 497 -24.57 5.79 12.41
N ASN A 498 -25.85 5.61 12.73
CA ASN A 498 -26.52 4.31 12.63
C ASN A 498 -26.68 3.85 11.18
N SER A 499 -26.51 2.55 10.96
CA SER A 499 -26.82 1.86 9.71
C SER A 499 -27.71 0.66 10.00
N THR A 500 -28.84 0.55 9.29
CA THR A 500 -29.76 -0.59 9.42
C THR A 500 -29.08 -1.91 9.05
N GLU A 501 -28.15 -1.89 8.09
CA GLU A 501 -27.38 -3.08 7.71
C GLU A 501 -26.43 -3.51 8.84
N LEU A 502 -25.74 -2.56 9.47
CA LEU A 502 -24.86 -2.83 10.60
C LEU A 502 -25.65 -3.34 11.82
N GLU A 503 -26.83 -2.81 12.06
CA GLU A 503 -27.72 -3.25 13.15
C GLU A 503 -28.12 -4.72 12.99
N VAL A 504 -28.61 -5.12 11.81
CA VAL A 504 -28.99 -6.51 11.52
C VAL A 504 -27.78 -7.45 11.64
N LEU A 505 -26.62 -7.06 11.11
CA LEU A 505 -25.41 -7.87 11.16
C LEU A 505 -24.84 -7.98 12.58
N SER A 506 -24.82 -6.88 13.34
CA SER A 506 -24.34 -6.87 14.72
C SER A 506 -25.21 -7.75 15.62
N GLN A 507 -26.53 -7.75 15.43
CA GLN A 507 -27.42 -8.67 16.15
C GLN A 507 -27.04 -10.13 15.89
N ALA A 508 -26.86 -10.52 14.62
CA ALA A 508 -26.44 -11.88 14.27
C ALA A 508 -25.04 -12.25 14.83
N LEU A 509 -24.12 -11.29 14.84
CA LEU A 509 -22.77 -11.43 15.39
C LEU A 509 -22.82 -11.78 16.89
N PHE A 510 -23.56 -11.00 17.67
CA PHE A 510 -23.66 -11.17 19.12
C PHE A 510 -24.52 -12.35 19.55
N GLU A 511 -25.63 -12.63 18.87
CA GLU A 511 -26.56 -13.68 19.27
C GLU A 511 -26.14 -15.08 18.80
N LYS A 512 -25.39 -15.17 17.68
CA LYS A 512 -25.07 -16.46 17.05
C LYS A 512 -23.58 -16.69 16.88
N VAL A 513 -22.88 -15.79 16.20
CA VAL A 513 -21.49 -16.04 15.76
C VAL A 513 -20.53 -16.12 16.94
N ILE A 514 -20.51 -15.11 17.81
CA ILE A 514 -19.63 -15.08 18.99
C ILE A 514 -19.91 -16.27 19.91
N PRO A 515 -21.17 -16.54 20.34
CA PRO A 515 -21.47 -17.72 21.15
C PRO A 515 -21.10 -19.05 20.49
N ARG A 516 -21.33 -19.21 19.17
CA ARG A 516 -21.03 -20.48 18.48
C ARG A 516 -19.53 -20.75 18.39
N LEU A 517 -18.70 -19.71 18.23
CA LEU A 517 -17.26 -19.88 18.02
C LEU A 517 -16.45 -19.82 19.31
N LEU A 518 -16.85 -19.00 20.29
CA LEU A 518 -16.06 -18.79 21.51
C LEU A 518 -16.52 -19.64 22.70
N ARG A 519 -17.83 -19.86 22.87
CA ARG A 519 -18.34 -20.69 23.99
C ARG A 519 -17.78 -22.10 24.02
N PRO A 520 -17.60 -22.81 22.88
CA PRO A 520 -17.04 -24.15 22.89
C PRO A 520 -15.64 -24.23 23.50
N LEU A 521 -14.83 -23.16 23.42
CA LEU A 521 -13.47 -23.11 23.95
C LEU A 521 -13.43 -23.33 25.48
N GLU A 522 -14.47 -22.90 26.19
CA GLU A 522 -14.58 -22.97 27.66
C GLU A 522 -15.69 -23.94 28.11
N SER A 523 -16.26 -24.71 27.17
CA SER A 523 -17.31 -25.70 27.44
C SER A 523 -16.77 -27.14 27.38
N GLY A 524 -17.47 -28.07 28.04
CA GLY A 524 -17.11 -29.49 28.02
C GLY A 524 -15.82 -29.81 28.79
N GLY A 525 -15.53 -29.03 29.84
CA GLY A 525 -14.32 -29.19 30.66
C GLY A 525 -13.06 -28.57 30.06
N ARG A 526 -13.18 -27.89 28.92
CA ARG A 526 -12.09 -27.12 28.30
C ARG A 526 -11.95 -25.76 28.98
N THR A 527 -10.74 -25.22 28.96
CA THR A 527 -10.41 -23.92 29.54
C THR A 527 -9.44 -23.20 28.61
N VAL A 528 -9.65 -21.90 28.40
CA VAL A 528 -8.72 -21.06 27.67
C VAL A 528 -7.76 -20.40 28.65
N LYS A 529 -6.46 -20.44 28.35
CA LYS A 529 -5.45 -19.73 29.12
C LYS A 529 -5.45 -18.25 28.73
N PRO A 530 -5.63 -17.30 29.68
CA PRO A 530 -5.35 -15.89 29.44
C PRO A 530 -3.84 -15.70 29.19
N SER A 531 -3.47 -15.50 27.94
CA SER A 531 -2.10 -15.34 27.47
C SER A 531 -1.85 -13.86 27.17
N LEU A 532 -0.69 -13.34 27.56
CA LEU A 532 -0.31 -11.98 27.21
C LEU A 532 -0.08 -11.91 25.70
N ILE A 533 -0.88 -11.11 24.99
CA ILE A 533 -0.74 -10.86 23.55
C ILE A 533 -0.13 -9.49 23.31
N HIS A 534 0.44 -9.27 22.13
CA HIS A 534 0.97 -7.98 21.68
C HIS A 534 -0.17 -6.99 21.39
N GLY A 535 -1.24 -7.44 20.74
CA GLY A 535 -2.48 -6.68 20.54
C GLY A 535 -2.53 -5.79 19.29
N ASP A 536 -1.37 -5.44 18.72
CA ASP A 536 -1.25 -4.79 17.40
C ASP A 536 -0.08 -5.38 16.61
N LEU A 537 -0.05 -6.71 16.44
CA LEU A 537 1.08 -7.38 15.81
C LEU A 537 0.92 -7.51 14.29
N TRP A 538 1.58 -6.62 13.55
CA TRP A 538 1.68 -6.66 12.09
C TRP A 538 3.11 -6.31 11.65
N TYR A 539 3.45 -6.52 10.37
CA TYR A 539 4.87 -6.49 9.95
C TYR A 539 5.61 -5.19 10.25
N ALA A 540 4.91 -4.06 10.40
CA ALA A 540 5.55 -2.77 10.70
C ALA A 540 5.89 -2.62 12.19
N ASN A 541 5.31 -3.46 13.06
CA ASN A 541 5.56 -3.54 14.50
C ASN A 541 6.49 -4.72 14.85
N ALA A 542 7.18 -5.26 13.84
CA ALA A 542 8.21 -6.27 13.98
C ALA A 542 9.46 -5.89 13.17
N GLY A 543 10.63 -6.32 13.62
CA GLY A 543 11.89 -6.12 12.93
C GLY A 543 12.93 -7.15 13.36
N ILE A 544 14.09 -7.15 12.69
CA ILE A 544 15.24 -7.98 13.07
C ILE A 544 16.32 -7.07 13.62
N ASP A 545 16.78 -7.32 14.85
CA ASP A 545 17.89 -6.58 15.48
C ASP A 545 19.19 -6.80 14.69
N VAL A 546 19.84 -5.70 14.29
CA VAL A 546 21.08 -5.72 13.50
C VAL A 546 22.25 -6.30 14.28
N GLU A 547 22.25 -6.20 15.60
CA GLU A 547 23.40 -6.64 16.42
C GLU A 547 23.46 -8.17 16.59
N ASN A 548 22.30 -8.82 16.71
CA ASN A 548 22.21 -10.24 17.07
C ASN A 548 21.35 -11.06 16.10
N ASP A 549 20.81 -10.43 15.05
CA ASP A 549 19.97 -11.06 14.02
C ASP A 549 18.71 -11.72 14.60
N GLN A 550 18.16 -11.20 15.70
CA GLN A 550 16.99 -11.75 16.37
C GLN A 550 15.71 -10.95 16.08
N PRO A 551 14.54 -11.62 16.00
CA PRO A 551 13.27 -10.92 15.89
C PRO A 551 12.92 -10.11 17.14
N LEU A 552 12.48 -8.87 16.92
CA LEU A 552 11.95 -7.95 17.92
C LEU A 552 10.56 -7.49 17.53
N VAL A 553 9.74 -7.19 18.54
CA VAL A 553 8.43 -6.53 18.41
C VAL A 553 8.42 -5.23 19.20
N PHE A 554 7.59 -4.28 18.78
CA PHE A 554 7.47 -2.96 19.40
C PHE A 554 6.06 -2.41 19.18
N ASP A 555 5.73 -1.32 19.89
CA ASP A 555 4.42 -0.65 19.80
C ASP A 555 3.25 -1.55 20.24
N ALA A 556 3.45 -2.24 21.37
CA ALA A 556 2.47 -3.16 21.92
C ALA A 556 1.31 -2.44 22.62
N CYS A 557 0.10 -2.98 22.45
CA CYS A 557 -1.12 -2.62 23.18
C CYS A 557 -1.69 -3.86 23.88
N CYS A 558 -0.92 -4.37 24.83
CA CYS A 558 -1.13 -5.68 25.43
C CYS A 558 -2.39 -5.79 26.28
N PHE A 559 -2.97 -6.98 26.26
CA PHE A 559 -3.88 -7.46 27.28
C PHE A 559 -3.79 -8.98 27.38
N PHE A 560 -4.37 -9.57 28.43
CA PHE A 560 -4.46 -11.03 28.54
C PHE A 560 -5.69 -11.53 27.76
N ALA A 561 -5.44 -12.33 26.73
CA ALA A 561 -6.42 -12.78 25.74
C ALA A 561 -6.28 -14.27 25.45
N HIS A 562 -7.18 -14.79 24.61
CA HIS A 562 -6.93 -16.04 23.90
C HIS A 562 -5.76 -15.83 22.91
N ASN A 563 -4.76 -16.72 22.91
CA ASN A 563 -3.56 -16.60 22.08
C ASN A 563 -3.85 -16.50 20.57
N GLU A 564 -4.92 -17.14 20.09
CA GLU A 564 -5.30 -17.09 18.67
C GLU A 564 -5.83 -15.71 18.23
N TYR A 565 -6.16 -14.82 19.18
CA TYR A 565 -6.59 -13.44 18.89
C TYR A 565 -5.54 -12.69 18.06
N GLU A 566 -4.25 -12.91 18.34
CA GLU A 566 -3.13 -12.25 17.66
C GLU A 566 -3.17 -12.45 16.13
N PHE A 567 -3.63 -13.62 15.68
CA PHE A 567 -3.65 -13.97 14.26
C PHE A 567 -4.76 -13.24 13.49
N GLY A 568 -5.74 -12.64 14.17
CA GLY A 568 -6.75 -11.80 13.53
C GLY A 568 -6.13 -10.69 12.70
N GLN A 569 -5.06 -10.08 13.23
CA GLN A 569 -4.29 -9.03 12.58
C GLN A 569 -3.41 -9.55 11.43
N TRP A 570 -3.16 -10.86 11.32
CA TRP A 570 -2.33 -11.45 10.25
C TRP A 570 -3.16 -11.80 9.00
N ARG A 571 -4.47 -12.00 9.16
CA ARG A 571 -5.37 -12.38 8.04
C ARG A 571 -5.40 -11.37 6.89
N PRO A 572 -5.40 -10.03 7.12
CA PRO A 572 -5.32 -9.08 6.02
C PRO A 572 -3.98 -9.16 5.29
N ALA A 573 -4.01 -9.36 3.97
CA ALA A 573 -2.80 -9.46 3.14
C ALA A 573 -1.86 -8.23 3.20
N CYS A 574 -2.36 -7.08 3.66
CA CYS A 574 -1.54 -5.89 3.88
C CYS A 574 -0.56 -6.03 5.05
N ASN A 575 -0.82 -6.95 5.99
CA ASN A 575 -0.06 -7.10 7.23
C ASN A 575 1.11 -8.09 7.11
N ARG A 576 1.29 -8.70 5.93
CA ARG A 576 2.44 -9.52 5.47
C ARG A 576 2.79 -10.77 6.29
N PHE A 577 2.22 -10.98 7.47
CA PHE A 577 2.27 -12.25 8.19
C PHE A 577 1.28 -13.24 7.55
N GLY A 578 1.77 -14.11 6.68
CA GLY A 578 0.95 -15.08 5.95
C GLY A 578 0.68 -16.38 6.73
N ASP A 579 0.04 -17.32 6.04
CA ASP A 579 -0.25 -18.67 6.56
C ASP A 579 1.01 -19.39 7.04
N GLU A 580 2.18 -19.07 6.48
CA GLU A 580 3.46 -19.64 6.91
C GLU A 580 3.81 -19.31 8.38
N TYR A 581 3.45 -18.14 8.89
CA TYR A 581 3.72 -17.75 10.28
C TYR A 581 2.74 -18.42 11.24
N VAL A 582 1.47 -18.53 10.85
CA VAL A 582 0.46 -19.27 11.64
C VAL A 582 0.82 -20.75 11.70
N ALA A 583 1.23 -21.34 10.58
CA ALA A 583 1.70 -22.72 10.52
C ALA A 583 2.95 -22.93 11.39
N ALA A 584 3.93 -22.03 11.34
CA ALA A 584 5.10 -22.08 12.20
C ALA A 584 4.73 -22.01 13.69
N TYR A 585 3.82 -21.12 14.08
CA TYR A 585 3.33 -21.01 15.47
C TYR A 585 2.66 -22.31 15.94
N ASN A 586 1.85 -22.92 15.09
CA ASN A 586 1.15 -24.16 15.40
C ASN A 586 2.09 -25.37 15.56
N THR A 587 3.39 -25.25 15.22
CA THR A 587 4.39 -26.27 15.56
C THR A 587 4.83 -26.21 17.03
N PHE A 588 4.68 -25.05 17.68
CA PHE A 588 5.08 -24.81 19.07
C PHE A 588 3.91 -24.80 20.05
N ALA A 589 2.71 -24.47 19.59
CA ALA A 589 1.50 -24.42 20.41
C ALA A 589 0.36 -25.15 19.70
N GLN A 590 -0.42 -25.93 20.45
CA GLN A 590 -1.57 -26.63 19.92
C GLN A 590 -2.71 -25.65 19.61
N ILE A 591 -3.43 -25.91 18.51
CA ILE A 591 -4.68 -25.21 18.17
C ILE A 591 -5.72 -25.47 19.27
N SER A 592 -6.44 -24.44 19.69
CA SER A 592 -7.45 -24.58 20.73
C SER A 592 -8.62 -25.41 20.22
N ALA A 593 -9.02 -26.44 20.99
CA ALA A 593 -10.18 -27.25 20.65
C ALA A 593 -11.49 -26.47 20.87
N PRO A 594 -12.50 -26.59 19.97
CA PRO A 594 -12.55 -27.44 18.78
C PRO A 594 -11.69 -26.90 17.61
N GLU A 595 -10.87 -27.75 17.01
CA GLU A 595 -9.96 -27.37 15.93
C GLU A 595 -10.71 -27.01 14.64
N GLU A 596 -11.89 -27.62 14.42
CA GLU A 596 -12.76 -27.35 13.28
C GLU A 596 -13.27 -25.90 13.23
N ASP A 597 -13.31 -25.23 14.39
CA ASP A 597 -13.76 -23.84 14.51
C ASP A 597 -12.60 -22.84 14.38
N PHE A 598 -11.34 -23.29 14.23
CA PHE A 598 -10.14 -22.44 14.21
C PHE A 598 -10.23 -21.32 13.17
N GLU A 599 -10.48 -21.65 11.90
CA GLU A 599 -10.60 -20.65 10.83
C GLU A 599 -11.75 -19.66 11.09
N GLY A 600 -12.87 -20.15 11.63
CA GLY A 600 -14.00 -19.30 12.00
C GLY A 600 -13.64 -18.30 13.11
N ARG A 601 -12.83 -18.72 14.09
CA ARG A 601 -12.32 -17.84 15.15
C ARG A 601 -11.35 -16.79 14.60
N LEU A 602 -10.47 -17.15 13.67
CA LEU A 602 -9.56 -16.19 13.05
C LEU A 602 -10.32 -15.12 12.24
N ASP A 603 -11.34 -15.54 11.50
CA ASP A 603 -12.20 -14.61 10.77
C ASP A 603 -13.00 -13.71 11.72
N LEU A 604 -13.43 -14.22 12.88
CA LEU A 604 -14.07 -13.43 13.92
C LEU A 604 -13.09 -12.41 14.54
N TYR A 605 -11.87 -12.81 14.89
CA TYR A 605 -10.88 -11.90 15.47
C TYR A 605 -10.44 -10.82 14.47
N ARG A 606 -10.37 -11.17 13.18
CA ARG A 606 -10.12 -10.18 12.12
C ARG A 606 -11.18 -9.07 12.08
N LEU A 607 -12.44 -9.34 12.39
CA LEU A 607 -13.50 -8.32 12.38
C LEU A 607 -13.32 -7.24 13.45
N GLN A 608 -12.59 -7.55 14.54
CA GLN A 608 -12.31 -6.59 15.60
C GLN A 608 -11.24 -5.56 15.17
N GLU A 609 -10.32 -5.95 14.30
CA GLU A 609 -9.17 -5.15 13.88
C GLU A 609 -9.47 -4.20 12.70
N ILE A 610 -10.53 -4.49 11.94
CA ILE A 610 -11.00 -3.70 10.78
C ILE A 610 -11.95 -2.60 11.25
#